data_AF-A0A3N5U0E4-F1
#
_entry.id   AF-A0A3N5U0E4-F1
#
_cell.length_a   1.000
_cell.length_b   1.000
_cell.length_c   1.000
_cell.angle_alpha   90.00
_cell.angle_beta   90.00
_cell.angle_gamma   90.00
#
_symmetry.space_group_name_H-M   'P 1'
#
loop_
_entity.id
_entity.type
_entity.pdbx_description
1 polymer ?
#
loop_
_entity_poly.entity_id
_entity_poly.type
_entity_poly.pdbx_seq_one_letter_code
_entity_poly.pdbx_strand_id
1 'polypeptide(L)'
;MIESSTYKFILSDGSPKEFELTRQEVIIGRDPSVDLTISSPAVSRRHARVTREGDGYVLEDLGSSNGTFVNEQKLSGRRLLRHGDQIRLGHVFTLIYDAPALENSLKTVMRSSPVMSASAQTMIGVEPPVSPIEAGPPQLVVTIAGETPRTHTLTGQSLSMGRMEDSDIVIHSQLVSRQHARLEKVNGGYQLMVLPEAKNPILFEGRELDAPRMLRHGDILRIGSLDPGMMVTITYNVPGEVSQGLEQDIVFGEKTLLQIGREPGNDVVLPSPSVSRFHAQVERVGQRYRVEDLRSANGTFVNGERIDGSVWLKPEDTIRIGQFRFVMGRNQLAKYDDSNGLRVDVIGLNKWVRKDLNILQNISVSFKPREFIVVVGQSGGGKSTFVDAVAGYRPATPPSRVLVNDIDIYSHFDAIRNDIGFVPQKDIIHMELTIYQALDYAAQLRMPA
;
A
#
# COMPACT_ATOMS: atom_id res chain seq x y z
N MET A 1 -37.61 -8.91 7.27
CA MET A 1 -36.70 -8.82 8.43
C MET A 1 -36.92 -7.45 9.03
N ILE A 2 -37.05 -7.37 10.36
CA ILE A 2 -37.38 -6.13 11.07
C ILE A 2 -36.14 -5.23 10.97
N GLU A 3 -36.17 -4.20 10.13
CA GLU A 3 -35.10 -3.20 10.06
C GLU A 3 -35.10 -2.40 11.37
N SER A 4 -33.96 -2.41 12.05
CA SER A 4 -33.73 -1.76 13.33
C SER A 4 -33.82 -0.24 13.15
N SER A 5 -34.83 0.39 13.74
CA SER A 5 -35.07 1.84 13.69
C SER A 5 -34.17 2.66 14.64
N THR A 6 -32.97 2.16 14.96
CA THR A 6 -32.09 2.69 16.01
C THR A 6 -30.74 3.11 15.45
N TYR A 7 -30.21 4.23 15.95
CA TYR A 7 -28.84 4.67 15.66
C TYR A 7 -27.84 3.79 16.39
N LYS A 8 -26.76 3.38 15.72
CA LYS A 8 -25.77 2.46 16.30
C LYS A 8 -24.35 2.86 15.96
N PHE A 9 -23.42 2.48 16.82
CA PHE A 9 -22.01 2.32 16.46
C PHE A 9 -21.69 0.85 16.28
N ILE A 10 -21.03 0.54 15.15
CA ILE A 10 -20.44 -0.77 14.89
C ILE A 10 -18.95 -0.67 15.20
N LEU A 11 -18.49 -1.44 16.19
CA LEU A 11 -17.08 -1.51 16.60
C LEU A 11 -16.34 -2.56 15.76
N SER A 12 -15.15 -2.23 15.26
CA SER A 12 -14.33 -3.13 14.44
C SER A 12 -13.03 -3.58 15.15
N ASP A 13 -13.12 -4.17 16.35
CA ASP A 13 -11.96 -4.65 17.14
C ASP A 13 -11.71 -6.18 17.02
N GLY A 14 -12.05 -6.77 15.87
CA GLY A 14 -11.88 -8.20 15.58
C GLY A 14 -13.14 -9.05 15.76
N SER A 15 -14.19 -8.50 16.39
CA SER A 15 -15.57 -8.99 16.33
C SER A 15 -16.53 -7.81 16.25
N PRO A 16 -17.46 -7.73 15.26
CA PRO A 16 -18.38 -6.61 15.18
C PRO A 16 -19.28 -6.59 16.42
N LYS A 17 -19.10 -5.59 17.27
CA LYS A 17 -19.97 -5.34 18.42
C LYS A 17 -20.82 -4.11 18.14
N GLU A 18 -22.13 -4.23 18.30
CA GLU A 18 -23.06 -3.12 18.13
C GLU A 18 -23.26 -2.40 19.47
N PHE A 19 -23.24 -1.07 19.43
CA PHE A 19 -23.62 -0.20 20.55
C PHE A 19 -24.76 0.72 20.12
N GLU A 20 -25.93 0.57 20.72
CA GLU A 20 -27.10 1.39 20.38
C GLU A 20 -27.03 2.77 21.04
N LEU A 21 -27.20 3.82 20.24
CA LEU A 21 -27.25 5.20 20.67
C LEU A 21 -28.68 5.57 21.10
N THR A 22 -28.97 5.30 22.37
CA THR A 22 -30.29 5.55 23.00
C THR A 22 -30.31 6.78 23.91
N ARG A 23 -29.15 7.30 24.33
CA ARG A 23 -29.03 8.42 25.26
C ARG A 23 -28.87 9.76 24.54
N GLN A 24 -29.32 10.83 25.19
CA GLN A 24 -29.15 12.20 24.67
C GLN A 24 -27.68 12.63 24.60
N GLU A 25 -26.84 12.11 25.50
CA GLU A 25 -25.39 12.28 25.50
C GLU A 25 -24.74 10.92 25.75
N VAL A 26 -23.71 10.59 24.96
CA VAL A 26 -22.89 9.38 25.08
C VAL A 26 -21.42 9.81 25.10
N ILE A 27 -20.70 9.43 26.15
CA ILE A 27 -19.26 9.66 26.29
C ILE A 27 -18.50 8.39 25.90
N ILE A 28 -17.52 8.56 25.03
CA ILE A 28 -16.64 7.50 24.54
C ILE A 28 -15.25 7.72 25.13
N GLY A 29 -14.63 6.66 25.67
CA GLY A 29 -13.29 6.79 26.27
C GLY A 29 -12.75 5.51 26.88
N ARG A 30 -11.52 5.59 27.41
CA ARG A 30 -10.84 4.48 28.10
C ARG A 30 -11.33 4.26 29.53
N ASP A 31 -11.88 5.29 30.16
CA ASP A 31 -12.30 5.20 31.56
C ASP A 31 -13.50 4.26 31.68
N PRO A 32 -13.47 3.24 32.57
CA PRO A 32 -14.60 2.33 32.76
C PRO A 32 -15.91 3.01 33.18
N SER A 33 -15.87 4.27 33.62
CA SER A 33 -17.06 5.03 34.01
C SER A 33 -17.81 5.68 32.85
N VAL A 34 -17.34 5.57 31.60
CA VAL A 34 -17.97 6.19 30.42
C VAL A 34 -18.93 5.23 29.70
N ASP A 35 -19.85 5.79 28.91
CA ASP A 35 -20.93 5.03 28.26
C ASP A 35 -20.42 3.97 27.27
N LEU A 36 -19.45 4.35 26.43
CA LEU A 36 -18.76 3.44 25.51
C LEU A 36 -17.29 3.32 25.90
N THR A 37 -16.98 2.29 26.68
CA THR A 37 -15.62 2.02 27.16
C THR A 37 -14.80 1.31 26.08
N ILE A 38 -13.66 1.90 25.71
CA ILE A 38 -12.66 1.33 24.80
C ILE A 38 -11.35 1.17 25.57
N SER A 39 -11.04 -0.07 25.99
CA SER A 39 -9.89 -0.40 26.84
C SER A 39 -8.56 -0.35 26.08
N SER A 40 -8.11 0.86 25.72
CA SER A 40 -6.82 1.06 25.05
C SER A 40 -6.08 2.30 25.54
N PRO A 41 -4.75 2.22 25.75
CA PRO A 41 -3.90 3.37 26.04
C PRO A 41 -3.95 4.47 24.96
N ALA A 42 -4.27 4.12 23.71
CA ALA A 42 -4.40 5.07 22.61
C ALA A 42 -5.67 5.95 22.70
N VAL A 43 -6.60 5.62 23.62
CA VAL A 43 -7.85 6.33 23.86
C VAL A 43 -7.75 7.10 25.19
N SER A 44 -8.11 8.38 25.17
CA SER A 44 -8.18 9.22 26.37
C SER A 44 -9.29 8.76 27.32
N ARG A 45 -9.16 9.05 28.62
CA ARG A 45 -10.14 8.63 29.65
C ARG A 45 -11.58 9.03 29.27
N ARG A 46 -11.77 10.29 28.88
CA ARG A 46 -12.95 10.80 28.15
C ARG A 46 -12.43 11.35 26.83
N HIS A 47 -12.70 10.67 25.72
CA HIS A 47 -12.08 10.96 24.42
C HIS A 47 -12.99 11.83 23.56
N ALA A 48 -14.23 11.39 23.37
CA ALA A 48 -15.19 12.08 22.53
C ALA A 48 -16.58 12.02 23.16
N ARG A 49 -17.43 12.99 22.78
CA ARG A 49 -18.83 13.07 23.16
C ARG A 49 -19.69 13.02 21.90
N VAL A 50 -20.78 12.27 21.99
CA VAL A 50 -21.81 12.19 20.96
C VAL A 50 -23.12 12.66 21.57
N THR A 51 -23.69 13.74 21.05
CA THR A 51 -24.92 14.36 21.57
C THR A 51 -26.02 14.31 20.53
N ARG A 52 -27.24 13.93 20.92
CA ARG A 52 -28.40 13.93 20.03
C ARG A 52 -28.85 15.36 19.76
N GLU A 53 -28.84 15.77 18.50
CA GLU A 53 -29.35 17.07 18.03
C GLU A 53 -30.31 16.86 16.85
N GLY A 54 -31.60 17.19 17.05
CA GLY A 54 -32.64 16.96 16.04
C GLY A 54 -32.80 15.48 15.67
N ASP A 55 -32.76 15.20 14.37
CA ASP A 55 -32.83 13.85 13.79
C ASP A 55 -31.44 13.24 13.54
N GLY A 56 -30.44 13.60 14.36
CA GLY A 56 -29.09 13.05 14.22
C GLY A 56 -28.25 13.18 15.48
N TYR A 57 -26.98 12.77 15.36
CA TYR A 57 -26.00 12.86 16.44
C TYR A 57 -24.82 13.72 16.01
N VAL A 58 -24.37 14.57 16.93
CA VAL A 58 -23.21 15.45 16.76
C VAL A 58 -22.06 14.90 17.59
N LEU A 59 -20.91 14.70 16.95
CA LEU A 59 -19.66 14.29 17.56
C LEU A 59 -18.80 15.50 17.92
N GLU A 60 -18.14 15.42 19.07
CA GLU A 60 -17.23 16.43 19.59
C GLU A 60 -16.03 15.74 20.28
N ASP A 61 -14.82 16.24 20.02
CA ASP A 61 -13.61 15.79 20.73
C ASP A 61 -13.49 16.50 22.09
N LEU A 62 -13.19 15.77 23.16
CA LEU A 62 -13.10 16.31 24.53
C LEU A 62 -11.66 16.67 24.93
N GLY A 63 -10.83 17.09 23.97
CA GLY A 63 -9.41 17.39 24.21
C GLY A 63 -8.57 16.12 24.32
N SER A 64 -8.85 15.15 23.45
CA SER A 64 -8.14 13.87 23.47
C SER A 64 -6.67 14.00 23.06
N SER A 65 -5.79 13.20 23.66
CA SER A 65 -4.35 13.26 23.39
C SER A 65 -3.97 12.89 21.94
N ASN A 66 -4.74 11.98 21.33
CA ASN A 66 -4.46 11.46 19.98
C ASN A 66 -5.47 11.93 18.92
N GLY A 67 -6.45 12.74 19.30
CA GLY A 67 -7.47 13.28 18.41
C GLY A 67 -8.58 12.31 18.03
N THR A 68 -9.74 12.88 17.71
CA THR A 68 -10.86 12.21 17.04
C THR A 68 -10.87 12.57 15.55
N PHE A 69 -11.14 11.61 14.68
CA PHE A 69 -11.20 11.76 13.23
C PHE A 69 -12.53 11.25 12.69
N VAL A 70 -13.07 11.89 11.65
CA VAL A 70 -14.26 11.42 10.93
C VAL A 70 -13.94 11.38 9.44
N ASN A 71 -14.02 10.18 8.84
CA ASN A 71 -13.61 9.89 7.46
C ASN A 71 -12.20 10.42 7.17
N GLU A 72 -11.23 9.99 8.00
CA GLU A 72 -9.80 10.36 7.96
C GLU A 72 -9.47 11.84 8.23
N GLN A 73 -10.47 12.72 8.35
CA GLN A 73 -10.25 14.13 8.69
C GLN A 73 -10.32 14.34 10.21
N LYS A 74 -9.29 15.00 10.78
CA LYS A 74 -9.28 15.35 12.20
C LYS A 74 -10.46 16.29 12.51
N LEU A 75 -11.20 15.96 13.54
CA LEU A 75 -12.36 16.73 13.97
C LEU A 75 -11.91 18.06 14.58
N SER A 76 -12.28 19.16 13.93
CA SER A 76 -12.12 20.52 14.43
C SER A 76 -13.48 21.05 14.90
N GLY A 77 -13.79 20.89 16.20
CA GLY A 77 -15.05 21.35 16.78
C GLY A 77 -16.16 20.28 16.73
N ARG A 78 -17.42 20.74 16.71
CA ARG A 78 -18.61 19.87 16.70
C ARG A 78 -18.99 19.51 15.26
N ARG A 79 -19.28 18.23 14.97
CA ARG A 79 -19.66 17.76 13.61
C ARG A 79 -20.89 16.85 13.67
N LEU A 80 -21.89 17.14 12.83
CA LEU A 80 -23.03 16.26 12.61
C LEU A 80 -22.60 14.99 11.87
N LEU A 81 -22.96 13.83 12.41
CA LEU A 81 -22.65 12.51 11.83
C LEU A 81 -23.68 12.11 10.76
N ARG A 82 -23.18 11.48 9.69
CA ARG A 82 -23.99 10.93 8.59
C ARG A 82 -23.86 9.41 8.56
N HIS A 83 -24.94 8.72 8.14
CA HIS A 83 -24.91 7.26 7.96
C HIS A 83 -23.67 6.82 7.17
N GLY A 84 -22.93 5.86 7.71
CA GLY A 84 -21.69 5.34 7.16
C GLY A 84 -20.41 6.08 7.58
N ASP A 85 -20.51 7.16 8.35
CA ASP A 85 -19.33 7.89 8.83
C ASP A 85 -18.43 6.99 9.69
N GLN A 86 -17.15 6.95 9.34
CA GLN A 86 -16.12 6.24 10.10
C GLN A 86 -15.47 7.19 11.08
N ILE A 87 -15.64 6.92 12.37
CA ILE A 87 -15.10 7.71 13.46
C ILE A 87 -13.90 6.98 14.03
N ARG A 88 -12.71 7.55 13.88
CA ARG A 88 -11.47 6.99 14.41
C ARG A 88 -11.03 7.74 15.67
N LEU A 89 -10.84 7.01 16.76
CA LEU A 89 -10.40 7.52 18.07
C LEU A 89 -8.92 7.19 18.25
N GLY A 90 -8.07 8.22 18.26
CA GLY A 90 -6.62 8.06 18.19
C GLY A 90 -6.18 7.32 16.93
N HIS A 91 -5.18 6.44 17.05
CA HIS A 91 -4.56 5.75 15.91
C HIS A 91 -5.07 4.33 15.65
N VAL A 92 -5.96 3.79 16.49
CA VAL A 92 -6.17 2.33 16.55
C VAL A 92 -7.64 1.90 16.51
N PHE A 93 -8.60 2.76 16.87
CA PHE A 93 -10.01 2.34 17.01
C PHE A 93 -10.93 3.07 16.05
N THR A 94 -11.68 2.32 15.25
CA THR A 94 -12.68 2.85 14.32
C THR A 94 -14.09 2.38 14.72
N LEU A 95 -15.03 3.33 14.71
CA LEU A 95 -16.46 3.12 14.88
C LEU A 95 -17.15 3.48 13.57
N ILE A 96 -18.15 2.72 13.14
CA ILE A 96 -19.00 3.09 12.01
C ILE A 96 -20.33 3.59 12.55
N TYR A 97 -20.72 4.82 12.21
CA TYR A 97 -22.01 5.37 12.57
C TYR A 97 -23.09 4.88 11.60
N ASP A 98 -24.03 4.09 12.13
CA ASP A 98 -25.18 3.60 11.39
C ASP A 98 -26.43 4.37 11.83
N ALA A 99 -27.03 5.11 10.90
CA ALA A 99 -28.29 5.82 11.10
C ALA A 99 -29.41 5.17 10.28
N PRO A 100 -30.65 5.07 10.82
CA PRO A 100 -31.77 4.48 10.11
C PRO A 100 -32.12 5.29 8.85
N ALA A 101 -32.49 4.59 7.77
CA ALA A 101 -32.91 5.23 6.53
C ALA A 101 -34.21 6.03 6.76
N LEU A 102 -34.15 7.35 6.60
CA LEU A 102 -35.34 8.20 6.63
C LEU A 102 -36.05 8.08 5.28
N GLU A 103 -37.07 7.22 5.18
CA GLU A 103 -37.97 7.23 4.02
C GLU A 103 -38.75 8.55 4.01
N ASN A 104 -38.44 9.44 3.07
CA ASN A 104 -39.35 10.50 2.67
C ASN A 104 -39.34 10.70 1.16
N SER A 105 -40.32 10.06 0.52
CA SER A 105 -41.27 10.65 -0.43
C SER A 105 -40.84 11.94 -1.12
N LEU A 106 -40.65 11.87 -2.45
CA LEU A 106 -41.35 12.68 -3.46
C LEU A 106 -40.90 12.25 -4.87
N LYS A 107 -41.67 11.33 -5.47
CA LYS A 107 -41.76 11.17 -6.93
C LYS A 107 -42.47 12.39 -7.48
N THR A 108 -41.90 13.13 -8.43
CA THR A 108 -42.62 13.89 -9.49
C THR A 108 -41.64 14.43 -10.55
N VAL A 109 -41.73 13.84 -11.75
CA VAL A 109 -41.63 14.43 -13.11
C VAL A 109 -40.26 14.88 -13.65
N MET A 110 -39.71 14.04 -14.54
CA MET A 110 -38.91 14.46 -15.70
C MET A 110 -39.81 15.13 -16.74
N ARG A 111 -39.40 16.27 -17.30
CA ARG A 111 -39.65 16.67 -18.70
C ARG A 111 -38.73 17.83 -19.15
N SER A 112 -37.98 17.55 -20.24
CA SER A 112 -37.53 18.40 -21.36
C SER A 112 -36.86 19.77 -21.15
N SER A 113 -35.68 19.92 -21.77
CA SER A 113 -34.91 21.13 -22.17
C SER A 113 -35.67 22.04 -23.18
N PRO A 114 -35.14 23.19 -23.70
CA PRO A 114 -33.94 24.00 -23.42
C PRO A 114 -34.17 25.56 -23.40
N VAL A 115 -33.10 26.36 -23.41
CA VAL A 115 -32.88 27.75 -23.99
C VAL A 115 -32.28 28.79 -23.01
N MET A 116 -31.28 29.50 -23.55
CA MET A 116 -30.41 30.55 -22.98
C MET A 116 -31.13 31.83 -22.50
N SER A 117 -30.60 32.48 -21.46
CA SER A 117 -30.34 33.94 -21.43
C SER A 117 -29.49 34.32 -20.20
N ALA A 118 -28.68 35.37 -20.37
CA ALA A 118 -27.62 35.80 -19.45
C ALA A 118 -28.10 36.79 -18.37
N SER A 119 -27.54 36.71 -17.16
CA SER A 119 -27.13 37.87 -16.35
C SER A 119 -26.20 37.45 -15.20
N ALA A 120 -25.19 38.28 -14.92
CA ALA A 120 -24.02 37.99 -14.11
C ALA A 120 -24.25 37.93 -12.59
N GLN A 121 -23.55 37.02 -11.90
CA GLN A 121 -23.11 37.17 -10.50
C GLN A 121 -21.72 36.54 -10.31
N THR A 122 -20.93 37.16 -9.43
CA THR A 122 -19.51 36.91 -9.14
C THR A 122 -19.23 35.52 -8.53
N MET A 123 -18.05 35.00 -8.84
CA MET A 123 -17.58 33.62 -8.67
C MET A 123 -17.39 33.11 -7.22
N ILE A 124 -17.64 31.81 -7.02
CA ILE A 124 -16.73 30.91 -6.28
C ILE A 124 -16.22 29.93 -7.33
N GLY A 125 -14.91 29.90 -7.56
CA GLY A 125 -14.28 28.99 -8.51
C GLY A 125 -14.64 27.55 -8.15
N VAL A 126 -15.52 26.95 -8.95
CA VAL A 126 -15.63 25.50 -9.04
C VAL A 126 -14.28 25.04 -9.56
N GLU A 127 -13.57 24.27 -8.75
CA GLU A 127 -12.39 23.52 -9.15
C GLU A 127 -12.69 22.90 -10.52
N PRO A 128 -11.85 23.14 -11.55
CA PRO A 128 -12.09 22.50 -12.84
C PRO A 128 -12.20 21.00 -12.58
N PRO A 129 -13.17 20.29 -13.20
CA PRO A 129 -13.27 18.86 -13.02
C PRO A 129 -11.88 18.29 -13.31
N VAL A 130 -11.31 17.62 -12.30
CA VAL A 130 -10.05 16.89 -12.44
C VAL A 130 -10.24 16.04 -13.69
N SER A 131 -9.62 16.45 -14.78
CA SER A 131 -9.58 15.62 -15.98
C SER A 131 -8.94 14.34 -15.48
N PRO A 132 -9.60 13.17 -15.61
CA PRO A 132 -9.01 11.93 -15.14
C PRO A 132 -7.61 11.88 -15.72
N ILE A 133 -6.60 11.78 -14.85
CA ILE A 133 -5.24 11.46 -15.25
C ILE A 133 -5.41 10.29 -16.20
N GLU A 134 -5.07 10.46 -17.49
CA GLU A 134 -5.15 9.37 -18.43
C GLU A 134 -4.22 8.28 -17.91
N ALA A 135 -4.80 7.31 -17.21
CA ALA A 135 -4.12 6.10 -16.82
C ALA A 135 -3.55 5.52 -18.12
N GLY A 136 -2.23 5.41 -18.18
CA GLY A 136 -1.58 4.77 -19.31
C GLY A 136 -2.19 3.38 -19.50
N PRO A 137 -2.28 2.88 -20.74
CA PRO A 137 -2.86 1.57 -20.99
C PRO A 137 -2.20 0.49 -20.12
N PRO A 138 -2.98 -0.46 -19.56
CA PRO A 138 -2.45 -1.60 -18.81
C PRO A 138 -1.30 -2.31 -19.53
N GLN A 139 -0.40 -2.96 -18.79
CA GLN A 139 0.81 -3.59 -19.29
C GLN A 139 0.96 -5.01 -18.73
N LEU A 140 1.51 -5.91 -19.53
CA LEU A 140 2.08 -7.19 -19.06
C LEU A 140 3.60 -7.12 -19.09
N VAL A 141 4.23 -7.37 -17.96
CA VAL A 141 5.68 -7.58 -17.87
C VAL A 141 5.95 -9.08 -17.87
N VAL A 142 6.56 -9.57 -18.93
CA VAL A 142 6.89 -10.98 -19.15
C VAL A 142 8.36 -11.21 -18.83
N THR A 143 8.66 -12.14 -17.94
CA THR A 143 10.01 -12.53 -17.55
C THR A 143 10.23 -14.01 -17.84
N ILE A 144 11.23 -14.30 -18.67
CA ILE A 144 11.71 -15.65 -18.96
C ILE A 144 13.04 -15.83 -18.21
N ALA A 145 13.24 -17.00 -17.59
CA ALA A 145 14.46 -17.27 -16.84
C ALA A 145 15.71 -17.09 -17.73
N GLY A 146 16.64 -16.21 -17.32
CA GLY A 146 17.87 -15.91 -18.06
C GLY A 146 17.75 -14.82 -19.12
N GLU A 147 16.56 -14.23 -19.31
CA GLU A 147 16.33 -13.13 -20.25
C GLU A 147 15.95 -11.82 -19.54
N THR A 148 16.13 -10.70 -20.23
CA THR A 148 15.63 -9.40 -19.77
C THR A 148 14.09 -9.36 -19.85
N PRO A 149 13.39 -8.82 -18.83
CA PRO A 149 11.94 -8.68 -18.87
C PRO A 149 11.48 -7.87 -20.10
N ARG A 150 10.37 -8.29 -20.71
CA ARG A 150 9.74 -7.60 -21.83
C ARG A 150 8.37 -7.05 -21.41
N THR A 151 8.10 -5.82 -21.80
CA THR A 151 6.85 -5.13 -21.45
C THR A 151 5.94 -5.05 -22.68
N HIS A 152 4.69 -5.49 -22.53
CA HIS A 152 3.66 -5.46 -23.57
C HIS A 152 2.52 -4.54 -23.11
N THR A 153 2.21 -3.53 -23.92
CA THR A 153 1.13 -2.59 -23.63
C THR A 153 -0.20 -3.10 -24.19
N LEU A 154 -1.25 -3.09 -23.36
CA LEU A 154 -2.57 -3.64 -23.68
C LEU A 154 -3.51 -2.53 -24.14
N THR A 155 -3.78 -2.48 -25.44
CA THR A 155 -4.61 -1.44 -26.06
C THR A 155 -5.86 -1.98 -26.76
N GLY A 156 -5.86 -3.27 -27.15
CA GLY A 156 -6.95 -3.91 -27.88
C GLY A 156 -8.10 -4.43 -27.03
N GLN A 157 -9.25 -4.70 -27.66
CA GLN A 157 -10.43 -5.31 -27.01
C GLN A 157 -10.27 -6.82 -26.78
N SER A 158 -9.50 -7.49 -27.65
CA SER A 158 -9.14 -8.89 -27.55
C SER A 158 -7.70 -9.02 -27.99
N LEU A 159 -6.85 -9.59 -27.14
CA LEU A 159 -5.42 -9.74 -27.38
C LEU A 159 -5.06 -11.22 -27.25
N SER A 160 -4.43 -11.76 -28.28
CA SER A 160 -3.92 -13.12 -28.31
C SER A 160 -2.53 -13.18 -27.65
N MET A 161 -2.31 -14.20 -26.82
CA MET A 161 -1.03 -14.47 -26.17
C MET A 161 -0.53 -15.86 -26.56
N GLY A 162 0.70 -15.93 -27.06
CA GLY A 162 1.25 -17.16 -27.61
C GLY A 162 2.72 -17.05 -27.99
N ARG A 163 3.29 -18.17 -28.43
CA ARG A 163 4.69 -18.25 -28.88
C ARG A 163 4.90 -17.80 -30.33
N MET A 164 3.84 -17.72 -31.11
CA MET A 164 3.91 -17.39 -32.53
C MET A 164 3.97 -15.89 -32.76
N GLU A 165 4.69 -15.47 -33.81
CA GLU A 165 4.83 -14.05 -34.21
C GLU A 165 3.52 -13.39 -34.65
N ASP A 166 2.48 -14.19 -34.91
CA ASP A 166 1.13 -13.70 -35.24
C ASP A 166 0.29 -13.39 -33.98
N SER A 167 0.82 -13.62 -32.78
CA SER A 167 0.16 -13.27 -31.52
C SER A 167 0.41 -11.80 -31.18
N ASP A 168 -0.59 -11.14 -30.58
CA ASP A 168 -0.44 -9.75 -30.11
C ASP A 168 0.59 -9.64 -28.98
N ILE A 169 0.70 -10.68 -28.16
CA ILE A 169 1.66 -10.81 -27.06
C ILE A 169 2.50 -12.06 -27.32
N VAL A 170 3.65 -11.85 -27.97
CA VAL A 170 4.59 -12.91 -28.34
C VAL A 170 5.53 -13.21 -27.18
N ILE A 171 5.52 -14.46 -26.70
CA ILE A 171 6.42 -14.95 -25.66
C ILE A 171 7.27 -16.09 -26.24
N HIS A 172 8.56 -15.82 -26.52
CA HIS A 172 9.47 -16.80 -27.12
C HIS A 172 9.99 -17.84 -26.11
N SER A 173 9.09 -18.58 -25.48
CA SER A 173 9.44 -19.68 -24.58
C SER A 173 8.74 -20.96 -25.01
N GLN A 174 9.46 -22.08 -25.02
CA GLN A 174 8.89 -23.39 -25.37
C GLN A 174 7.79 -23.85 -24.39
N LEU A 175 7.72 -23.23 -23.22
CA LEU A 175 6.67 -23.44 -22.22
C LEU A 175 5.33 -22.83 -22.66
N VAL A 176 5.36 -21.89 -23.60
CA VAL A 176 4.17 -21.23 -24.13
C VAL A 176 3.74 -21.94 -25.41
N SER A 177 2.45 -22.29 -25.48
CA SER A 177 1.84 -22.85 -26.70
C SER A 177 1.88 -21.83 -27.83
N ARG A 178 1.75 -22.30 -29.08
CA ARG A 178 1.67 -21.41 -30.25
C ARG A 178 0.60 -20.33 -30.06
N GLN A 179 -0.57 -20.75 -29.61
CA GLN A 179 -1.63 -19.92 -29.03
C GLN A 179 -1.89 -20.49 -27.63
N HIS A 180 -1.87 -19.65 -26.61
CA HIS A 180 -1.83 -20.12 -25.22
C HIS A 180 -2.94 -19.53 -24.36
N ALA A 181 -3.19 -18.22 -24.50
CA ALA A 181 -4.25 -17.56 -23.78
C ALA A 181 -4.79 -16.39 -24.60
N ARG A 182 -5.89 -15.84 -24.13
CA ARG A 182 -6.47 -14.60 -24.64
C ARG A 182 -6.75 -13.66 -23.47
N LEU A 183 -6.51 -12.38 -23.68
CA LEU A 183 -6.99 -11.31 -22.82
C LEU A 183 -8.16 -10.63 -23.50
N GLU A 184 -9.30 -10.57 -22.82
CA GLU A 184 -10.49 -9.87 -23.29
C GLU A 184 -10.78 -8.68 -22.37
N LYS A 185 -11.03 -7.52 -22.97
CA LYS A 185 -11.32 -6.29 -22.22
C LYS A 185 -12.76 -6.33 -21.72
N VAL A 186 -12.95 -6.33 -20.41
CA VAL A 186 -14.26 -6.42 -19.74
C VAL A 186 -14.31 -5.39 -18.62
N ASN A 187 -15.33 -4.53 -18.61
CA ASN A 187 -15.58 -3.51 -17.58
C ASN A 187 -14.37 -2.60 -17.25
N GLY A 188 -13.56 -2.25 -18.25
CA GLY A 188 -12.38 -1.39 -18.08
C GLY A 188 -11.09 -2.11 -17.66
N GLY A 189 -11.16 -3.40 -17.32
CA GLY A 189 -10.00 -4.26 -17.05
C GLY A 189 -9.83 -5.37 -18.10
N TYR A 190 -8.83 -6.23 -17.91
CA TYR A 190 -8.60 -7.40 -18.75
C TYR A 190 -8.90 -8.69 -18.01
N GLN A 191 -9.73 -9.53 -18.61
CA GLN A 191 -9.96 -10.90 -18.18
C GLN A 191 -9.06 -11.83 -19.00
N LEU A 192 -8.27 -12.65 -18.32
CA LEU A 192 -7.44 -13.67 -18.95
C LEU A 192 -8.17 -15.01 -19.01
N MET A 193 -8.14 -15.64 -20.18
CA MET A 193 -8.68 -16.98 -20.44
C MET A 193 -7.58 -17.85 -21.04
N VAL A 194 -7.31 -19.00 -20.43
CA VAL A 194 -6.40 -20.00 -20.98
C VAL A 194 -7.12 -20.73 -22.12
N LEU A 195 -6.45 -20.90 -23.26
CA LEU A 195 -7.04 -21.57 -24.42
C LEU A 195 -6.97 -23.10 -24.26
N PRO A 196 -7.95 -23.87 -24.78
CA PRO A 196 -7.95 -25.34 -24.70
C PRO A 196 -6.70 -25.99 -25.31
N GLU A 197 -6.04 -25.34 -26.27
CA GLU A 197 -4.83 -25.81 -26.93
C GLU A 197 -3.54 -25.50 -26.14
N ALA A 198 -3.65 -24.85 -24.98
CA ALA A 198 -2.55 -24.60 -24.07
C ALA A 198 -2.06 -25.93 -23.46
N LYS A 199 -0.78 -26.26 -23.71
CA LYS A 199 -0.18 -27.52 -23.20
C LYS A 199 0.24 -27.43 -21.74
N ASN A 200 0.68 -26.25 -21.32
CA ASN A 200 1.05 -25.97 -19.93
C ASN A 200 -0.03 -25.08 -19.33
N PRO A 201 -0.41 -25.30 -18.06
CA PRO A 201 -1.38 -24.46 -17.40
C PRO A 201 -0.80 -23.07 -17.11
N ILE A 202 -1.70 -22.10 -16.95
CA ILE A 202 -1.35 -20.83 -16.31
C ILE A 202 -1.64 -20.96 -14.82
N LEU A 203 -0.63 -20.76 -13.99
CA LEU A 203 -0.72 -20.77 -12.55
C LEU A 203 -0.94 -19.35 -12.01
N PHE A 204 -1.89 -19.18 -11.11
CA PHE A 204 -2.07 -17.99 -10.28
C PHE A 204 -2.00 -18.40 -8.81
N GLU A 205 -1.16 -17.72 -8.01
CA GLU A 205 -0.91 -18.09 -6.60
C GLU A 205 -0.55 -19.58 -6.42
N GLY A 206 0.12 -20.15 -7.43
CA GLY A 206 0.53 -21.56 -7.44
C GLY A 206 -0.57 -22.58 -7.78
N ARG A 207 -1.77 -22.14 -8.18
CA ARG A 207 -2.88 -23.00 -8.61
C ARG A 207 -3.19 -22.80 -10.09
N GLU A 208 -3.56 -23.85 -10.79
CA GLU A 208 -4.00 -23.79 -12.19
C GLU A 208 -5.26 -22.93 -12.33
N LEU A 209 -5.30 -22.12 -13.39
CA LEU A 209 -6.48 -21.35 -13.76
C LEU A 209 -7.44 -22.20 -14.58
N ASP A 210 -8.46 -22.73 -13.91
CA ASP A 210 -9.50 -23.57 -14.54
C ASP A 210 -10.66 -22.75 -15.14
N ALA A 211 -10.67 -21.43 -14.91
CA ALA A 211 -11.71 -20.52 -15.37
C ALA A 211 -11.14 -19.13 -15.72
N PRO A 212 -11.84 -18.35 -16.56
CA PRO A 212 -11.42 -16.99 -16.90
C PRO A 212 -11.28 -16.09 -15.66
N ARG A 213 -10.14 -15.40 -15.54
CA ARG A 213 -9.80 -14.59 -14.36
C ARG A 213 -9.72 -13.11 -14.72
N MET A 214 -10.40 -12.26 -13.95
CA MET A 214 -10.20 -10.81 -14.02
C MET A 214 -8.83 -10.45 -13.42
N LEU A 215 -7.96 -9.83 -14.23
CA LEU A 215 -6.63 -9.40 -13.78
C LEU A 215 -6.72 -8.11 -12.98
N ARG A 216 -5.94 -8.03 -11.91
CA ARG A 216 -5.79 -6.85 -11.06
C ARG A 216 -4.36 -6.36 -11.04
N HIS A 217 -4.15 -5.05 -10.87
CA HIS A 217 -2.81 -4.48 -10.74
C HIS A 217 -1.95 -5.29 -9.76
N GLY A 218 -0.77 -5.73 -10.20
CA GLY A 218 0.18 -6.53 -9.43
C GLY A 218 -0.09 -8.04 -9.44
N ASP A 219 -1.09 -8.55 -10.16
CA ASP A 219 -1.31 -9.99 -10.34
C ASP A 219 -0.09 -10.64 -11.03
N ILE A 220 0.39 -11.76 -10.47
CA ILE A 220 1.50 -12.55 -11.02
C ILE A 220 0.96 -13.91 -11.47
N LEU A 221 1.19 -14.22 -12.75
CA LEU A 221 0.81 -15.46 -13.42
C LEU A 221 2.06 -16.21 -13.87
N ARG A 222 1.98 -17.54 -14.00
CA ARG A 222 3.10 -18.36 -14.43
C ARG A 222 2.70 -19.40 -15.47
N ILE A 223 3.59 -19.70 -16.40
CA ILE A 223 3.41 -20.76 -17.41
C ILE A 223 4.57 -21.73 -17.34
N GLY A 224 4.29 -23.03 -17.22
CA GLY A 224 5.29 -24.10 -17.20
C GLY A 224 5.27 -24.94 -15.93
N SER A 225 6.34 -25.69 -15.68
CA SER A 225 6.50 -26.52 -14.48
C SER A 225 6.72 -25.65 -13.24
N LEU A 226 6.44 -26.19 -12.05
CA LEU A 226 6.90 -25.63 -10.78
C LEU A 226 8.43 -25.68 -10.64
N ASP A 227 9.11 -26.34 -11.59
CA ASP A 227 10.55 -26.52 -11.58
C ASP A 227 11.35 -25.24 -11.94
N PRO A 228 12.32 -24.90 -11.11
CA PRO A 228 13.45 -24.03 -11.37
C PRO A 228 14.00 -23.89 -12.79
N GLY A 229 13.85 -22.71 -13.39
CA GLY A 229 14.46 -22.38 -14.69
C GLY A 229 13.64 -22.81 -15.92
N MET A 230 12.49 -23.44 -15.70
CA MET A 230 11.53 -23.84 -16.74
C MET A 230 10.18 -23.16 -16.51
N MET A 231 10.19 -21.84 -16.28
CA MET A 231 8.98 -21.04 -16.05
C MET A 231 9.01 -19.69 -16.76
N VAL A 232 7.85 -19.26 -17.22
CA VAL A 232 7.58 -17.88 -17.65
C VAL A 232 6.76 -17.21 -16.55
N THR A 233 7.18 -16.02 -16.12
CA THR A 233 6.40 -15.19 -15.18
C THR A 233 5.80 -14.00 -15.92
N ILE A 234 4.53 -13.72 -15.66
CA ILE A 234 3.78 -12.62 -16.26
C ILE A 234 3.22 -11.77 -15.12
N THR A 235 3.51 -10.48 -15.11
CA THR A 235 2.99 -9.52 -14.12
C THR A 235 2.08 -8.53 -14.81
N TYR A 236 0.85 -8.35 -14.31
CA TYR A 236 -0.11 -7.37 -14.85
C TYR A 236 -0.03 -6.06 -14.07
N ASN A 237 0.34 -4.97 -14.77
CA ASN A 237 0.50 -3.64 -14.21
C ASN A 237 -0.47 -2.68 -14.88
N VAL A 238 -1.10 -1.78 -14.14
CA VAL A 238 -1.94 -0.73 -14.73
C VAL A 238 -1.29 0.62 -14.44
N PRO A 239 -0.65 1.28 -15.42
CA PRO A 239 -0.03 2.58 -15.24
C PRO A 239 -1.06 3.62 -14.80
N GLY A 240 -0.88 4.21 -13.62
CA GLY A 240 -1.82 5.18 -13.06
C GLY A 240 -2.93 4.59 -12.19
N GLU A 241 -3.18 3.28 -12.21
CA GLU A 241 -3.78 2.63 -11.04
C GLU A 241 -2.68 2.43 -10.03
N VAL A 242 -2.76 3.24 -8.99
CA VAL A 242 -1.83 3.20 -7.88
C VAL A 242 -2.17 2.02 -6.99
N SER A 243 -1.16 1.26 -6.57
CA SER A 243 -1.17 0.60 -5.26
C SER A 243 -1.79 1.57 -4.25
N GLN A 244 -2.80 1.13 -3.49
CA GLN A 244 -3.44 1.96 -2.46
C GLN A 244 -2.39 2.70 -1.61
N GLY A 245 -2.18 4.01 -1.83
CA GLY A 245 -1.11 4.76 -1.15
C GLY A 245 -0.67 6.11 -1.73
N LEU A 246 -1.24 6.66 -2.81
CA LEU A 246 -0.94 8.03 -3.24
C LEU A 246 -1.62 9.02 -2.28
N GLU A 247 -0.84 9.71 -1.44
CA GLU A 247 -1.40 10.63 -0.43
C GLU A 247 -1.52 12.06 -0.96
N GLN A 248 -0.53 12.55 -1.73
CA GLN A 248 -0.57 13.92 -2.26
C GLN A 248 0.56 14.22 -3.25
N ASP A 249 0.30 15.09 -4.23
CA ASP A 249 1.34 15.76 -5.00
C ASP A 249 1.91 16.95 -4.21
N ILE A 250 3.23 16.98 -4.04
CA ILE A 250 3.95 18.07 -3.41
C ILE A 250 4.50 18.97 -4.50
N VAL A 251 3.97 20.19 -4.56
CA VAL A 251 4.35 21.21 -5.53
C VAL A 251 5.17 22.29 -4.81
N PHE A 252 6.26 22.72 -5.44
CA PHE A 252 7.15 23.74 -4.89
C PHE A 252 6.50 25.14 -4.78
N GLY A 253 5.51 25.44 -5.61
CA GLY A 253 4.92 26.77 -5.69
C GLY A 253 5.98 27.83 -5.99
N GLU A 254 6.01 28.91 -5.20
CA GLU A 254 7.03 29.97 -5.26
C GLU A 254 8.32 29.62 -4.49
N LYS A 255 8.31 28.55 -3.68
CA LYS A 255 9.47 28.16 -2.90
C LYS A 255 10.51 27.48 -3.79
N THR A 256 11.78 27.74 -3.50
CA THR A 256 12.92 27.05 -4.12
C THR A 256 13.47 25.94 -3.23
N LEU A 257 13.05 25.86 -1.97
CA LEU A 257 13.48 24.85 -1.02
C LEU A 257 12.25 24.32 -0.29
N LEU A 258 12.14 23.00 -0.22
CA LEU A 258 11.16 22.31 0.62
C LEU A 258 11.89 21.51 1.68
N GLN A 259 11.57 21.76 2.95
CA GLN A 259 12.07 20.98 4.06
C GLN A 259 11.10 19.83 4.39
N ILE A 260 11.66 18.64 4.60
CA ILE A 260 10.92 17.41 4.87
C ILE A 260 11.32 16.88 6.24
N GLY A 261 10.34 16.55 7.08
CA GLY A 261 10.62 15.98 8.39
C GLY A 261 9.37 15.70 9.21
N ARG A 262 9.57 15.14 10.40
CA ARG A 262 8.46 14.76 11.30
C ARG A 262 7.84 15.93 12.04
N GLU A 263 8.59 17.00 12.27
CA GLU A 263 8.07 18.17 12.99
C GLU A 263 7.02 18.92 12.16
N PRO A 264 5.96 19.46 12.79
CA PRO A 264 4.92 20.22 12.09
C PRO A 264 5.41 21.49 11.38
N GLY A 265 6.62 21.97 11.73
CA GLY A 265 7.23 23.16 11.11
C GLY A 265 7.87 22.93 9.74
N ASN A 266 7.93 21.69 9.26
CA ASN A 266 8.45 21.38 7.92
C ASN A 266 7.42 21.70 6.83
N ASP A 267 7.89 21.97 5.61
CA ASP A 267 7.00 22.15 4.45
C ASP A 267 6.27 20.85 4.10
N VAL A 268 6.96 19.72 4.24
CA VAL A 268 6.40 18.38 4.08
C VAL A 268 6.52 17.65 5.41
N VAL A 269 5.38 17.51 6.09
CA VAL A 269 5.31 16.86 7.41
C VAL A 269 5.05 15.36 7.24
N LEU A 270 5.95 14.56 7.78
CA LEU A 270 5.91 13.10 7.76
C LEU A 270 5.83 12.55 9.19
N PRO A 271 4.62 12.37 9.75
CA PRO A 271 4.41 12.08 11.17
C PRO A 271 4.71 10.61 11.52
N SER A 272 5.93 10.12 11.28
CA SER A 272 6.34 8.75 11.57
C SER A 272 7.63 8.72 12.41
N PRO A 273 7.73 7.89 13.46
CA PRO A 273 8.95 7.75 14.28
C PRO A 273 10.23 7.40 13.50
N SER A 274 10.10 6.79 12.31
CA SER A 274 11.24 6.49 11.44
C SER A 274 11.81 7.74 10.74
N VAL A 275 11.14 8.89 10.86
CA VAL A 275 11.54 10.16 10.26
C VAL A 275 12.08 11.11 11.32
N SER A 276 13.30 11.64 11.11
CA SER A 276 13.88 12.69 11.93
C SER A 276 13.06 13.98 11.90
N ARG A 277 13.20 14.79 12.95
CA ARG A 277 12.49 16.07 13.11
C ARG A 277 12.66 16.98 11.90
N PHE A 278 13.90 17.10 11.42
CA PHE A 278 14.30 17.69 10.15
C PHE A 278 15.11 16.61 9.44
N HIS A 279 14.56 16.01 8.39
CA HIS A 279 15.12 14.78 7.82
C HIS A 279 15.89 15.05 6.54
N ALA A 280 15.26 15.74 5.59
CA ALA A 280 15.83 16.04 4.29
C ALA A 280 15.32 17.38 3.81
N GLN A 281 15.96 17.89 2.76
CA GLN A 281 15.46 19.02 2.00
C GLN A 281 15.56 18.73 0.51
N VAL A 282 14.63 19.26 -0.27
CA VAL A 282 14.69 19.25 -1.72
C VAL A 282 14.75 20.68 -2.21
N GLU A 283 15.79 20.99 -2.96
CA GLU A 283 16.03 22.30 -3.54
C GLU A 283 15.79 22.27 -5.05
N ARG A 284 15.04 23.26 -5.53
CA ARG A 284 14.85 23.56 -6.95
C ARG A 284 15.86 24.62 -7.37
N VAL A 285 16.77 24.22 -8.26
CA VAL A 285 17.76 25.11 -8.90
C VAL A 285 17.41 25.23 -10.37
N GLY A 286 16.71 26.31 -10.72
CA GLY A 286 16.16 26.53 -12.06
C GLY A 286 15.07 25.50 -12.40
N GLN A 287 15.36 24.60 -13.35
CA GLN A 287 14.47 23.51 -13.77
C GLN A 287 14.93 22.14 -13.24
N ARG A 288 15.95 22.09 -12.38
CA ARG A 288 16.47 20.86 -11.80
C ARG A 288 16.21 20.83 -10.31
N TYR A 289 16.16 19.62 -9.76
CA TYR A 289 15.91 19.37 -8.35
C TYR A 289 17.08 18.60 -7.76
N ARG A 290 17.48 18.93 -6.55
CA ARG A 290 18.43 18.13 -5.78
C ARG A 290 17.88 17.86 -4.38
N VAL A 291 18.09 16.65 -3.89
CA VAL A 291 17.75 16.26 -2.52
C VAL A 291 19.01 16.22 -1.68
N GLU A 292 18.92 16.63 -0.42
CA GLU A 292 19.99 16.58 0.55
C GLU A 292 19.46 16.01 1.87
N ASP A 293 20.16 15.03 2.42
CA ASP A 293 19.89 14.49 3.75
C ASP A 293 20.42 15.44 4.84
N LEU A 294 19.58 15.80 5.82
CA LEU A 294 19.94 16.70 6.92
C LEU A 294 20.57 15.95 8.11
N ARG A 295 21.41 14.95 7.82
CA ARG A 295 21.98 14.02 8.80
C ARG A 295 20.90 13.30 9.61
N SER A 296 19.92 12.78 8.89
CA SER A 296 18.84 12.02 9.51
C SER A 296 19.37 10.72 10.12
N ALA A 297 18.69 10.24 11.17
CA ALA A 297 19.11 9.03 11.88
C ALA A 297 19.01 7.78 10.98
N ASN A 298 17.96 7.71 10.15
CA ASN A 298 17.68 6.55 9.30
C ASN A 298 18.13 6.73 7.85
N GLY A 299 18.60 7.93 7.47
CA GLY A 299 19.05 8.26 6.12
C GLY A 299 17.93 8.53 5.13
N THR A 300 18.27 9.31 4.12
CA THR A 300 17.51 9.49 2.88
C THR A 300 18.10 8.59 1.79
N PHE A 301 17.25 8.00 0.96
CA PHE A 301 17.66 7.11 -0.12
C PHE A 301 17.14 7.62 -1.45
N VAL A 302 17.94 7.51 -2.51
CA VAL A 302 17.54 7.79 -3.90
C VAL A 302 17.74 6.53 -4.74
N ASN A 303 16.68 6.02 -5.35
CA ASN A 303 16.69 4.78 -6.15
C ASN A 303 17.25 3.57 -5.38
N GLY A 304 16.97 3.51 -4.08
CA GLY A 304 17.45 2.45 -3.17
C GLY A 304 18.82 2.70 -2.55
N GLU A 305 19.60 3.64 -3.09
CA GLU A 305 20.93 3.97 -2.59
C GLU A 305 20.88 5.08 -1.52
N ARG A 306 21.58 4.90 -0.41
CA ARG A 306 21.66 5.93 0.64
C ARG A 306 22.49 7.10 0.11
N ILE A 307 22.00 8.32 0.30
CA ILE A 307 22.73 9.52 -0.12
C ILE A 307 23.60 10.06 1.01
N ASP A 308 24.82 10.47 0.66
CA ASP A 308 25.72 11.23 1.54
C ASP A 308 25.87 12.64 0.95
N GLY A 309 25.04 13.58 1.41
CA GLY A 309 24.99 14.96 0.93
C GLY A 309 23.94 15.18 -0.17
N SER A 310 24.21 16.13 -1.10
CA SER A 310 23.24 16.54 -2.11
C SER A 310 23.33 15.72 -3.40
N VAL A 311 22.20 15.18 -3.88
CA VAL A 311 22.10 14.41 -5.13
C VAL A 311 21.09 15.07 -6.07
N TRP A 312 21.46 15.21 -7.35
CA TRP A 312 20.55 15.70 -8.39
C TRP A 312 19.56 14.64 -8.81
N LEU A 313 18.28 15.03 -8.85
CA LEU A 313 17.16 14.17 -9.23
C LEU A 313 16.84 14.32 -10.72
N LYS A 314 16.55 13.20 -11.34
CA LYS A 314 15.95 13.08 -12.67
C LYS A 314 14.46 12.78 -12.53
N PRO A 315 13.65 13.05 -13.57
CA PRO A 315 12.29 12.53 -13.62
C PRO A 315 12.30 11.01 -13.40
N GLU A 316 11.30 10.51 -12.67
CA GLU A 316 11.10 9.12 -12.24
C GLU A 316 12.04 8.64 -11.11
N ASP A 317 13.02 9.44 -10.69
CA ASP A 317 13.83 9.08 -9.52
C ASP A 317 12.94 8.96 -8.27
N THR A 318 13.22 7.93 -7.48
CA THR A 318 12.51 7.66 -6.23
C THR A 318 13.33 8.14 -5.05
N ILE A 319 12.74 8.97 -4.19
CA ILE A 319 13.33 9.38 -2.91
C ILE A 319 12.58 8.61 -1.81
N ARG A 320 13.30 8.03 -0.86
CA ARG A 320 12.68 7.33 0.26
C ARG A 320 13.17 7.88 1.60
N ILE A 321 12.21 8.14 2.49
CA ILE A 321 12.39 8.70 3.82
C ILE A 321 11.50 7.89 4.77
N GLY A 322 12.11 6.96 5.52
CA GLY A 322 11.36 5.98 6.31
C GLY A 322 10.40 5.16 5.41
N GLN A 323 9.14 5.08 5.82
CA GLN A 323 8.06 4.41 5.10
C GLN A 323 7.50 5.21 3.90
N PHE A 324 7.93 6.46 3.73
CA PHE A 324 7.42 7.33 2.69
C PHE A 324 8.32 7.31 1.46
N ARG A 325 7.70 7.19 0.29
CA ARG A 325 8.37 7.21 -1.00
C ARG A 325 7.87 8.40 -1.81
N PHE A 326 8.76 9.10 -2.48
CA PHE A 326 8.45 10.23 -3.35
C PHE A 326 8.96 9.92 -4.74
N VAL A 327 8.16 10.16 -5.77
CA VAL A 327 8.59 10.01 -7.17
C VAL A 327 8.76 11.40 -7.77
N MET A 328 9.92 11.66 -8.35
CA MET A 328 10.21 12.93 -9.01
C MET A 328 9.44 13.01 -10.33
N GLY A 329 8.44 13.89 -10.40
CA GLY A 329 7.77 14.25 -11.63
C GLY A 329 8.58 15.28 -12.45
N ARG A 330 7.92 15.96 -13.40
CA ARG A 330 8.58 17.05 -14.14
C ARG A 330 8.81 18.29 -13.26
N ASN A 331 7.92 18.57 -12.32
CA ASN A 331 7.94 19.76 -11.47
C ASN A 331 7.30 19.57 -10.08
N GLN A 332 7.05 18.32 -9.68
CA GLN A 332 6.39 17.96 -8.42
C GLN A 332 6.99 16.67 -7.87
N LEU A 333 6.78 16.42 -6.58
CA LEU A 333 7.08 15.14 -5.93
C LEU A 333 5.75 14.44 -5.61
N ALA A 334 5.50 13.31 -6.26
CA ALA A 334 4.33 12.49 -5.92
C ALA A 334 4.66 11.67 -4.66
N LYS A 335 3.95 11.92 -3.55
CA LYS A 335 4.15 11.21 -2.27
C LYS A 335 3.31 9.93 -2.23
N TYR A 336 3.96 8.86 -1.80
CA TYR A 336 3.40 7.56 -1.50
C TYR A 336 3.67 7.23 -0.04
N ASP A 337 2.63 6.77 0.67
CA ASP A 337 2.80 6.14 1.97
C ASP A 337 2.77 4.62 1.82
N ASP A 338 3.94 3.99 1.91
CA ASP A 338 4.07 2.54 1.83
C ASP A 338 3.77 1.87 3.21
N SER A 339 3.24 2.62 4.19
CA SER A 339 2.85 2.11 5.52
C SER A 339 1.66 1.15 5.51
N ASN A 340 0.87 1.14 4.42
CA ASN A 340 -0.29 0.25 4.27
C ASN A 340 0.08 -1.24 4.25
N GLY A 341 1.36 -1.54 4.11
CA GLY A 341 1.98 -2.80 4.48
C GLY A 341 3.01 -3.23 3.46
N LEU A 342 3.87 -4.13 3.90
CA LEU A 342 5.07 -4.55 3.16
C LEU A 342 4.69 -5.68 2.20
N ARG A 343 4.76 -5.43 0.88
CA ARG A 343 4.69 -6.47 -0.15
C ARG A 343 6.07 -7.04 -0.38
N VAL A 344 6.18 -8.37 -0.43
CA VAL A 344 7.44 -9.07 -0.70
C VAL A 344 7.30 -9.93 -1.95
N ASP A 345 8.13 -9.71 -2.95
CA ASP A 345 8.19 -10.54 -4.16
C ASP A 345 9.51 -11.30 -4.23
N VAL A 346 9.43 -12.62 -4.09
CA VAL A 346 10.56 -13.54 -4.21
C VAL A 346 10.62 -14.05 -5.64
N ILE A 347 11.76 -13.85 -6.31
CA ILE A 347 11.94 -14.15 -7.74
C ILE A 347 13.14 -15.07 -7.94
N GLY A 348 12.86 -16.29 -8.37
CA GLY A 348 13.85 -17.28 -8.77
C GLY A 348 14.90 -17.60 -7.70
N LEU A 349 14.45 -17.76 -6.46
CA LEU A 349 15.30 -17.92 -5.29
C LEU A 349 16.06 -19.25 -5.31
N ASN A 350 17.39 -19.19 -5.45
CA ASN A 350 18.31 -20.31 -5.46
C ASN A 350 19.32 -20.18 -4.32
N LYS A 351 19.73 -21.28 -3.69
CA LYS A 351 20.80 -21.21 -2.69
C LYS A 351 21.72 -22.41 -2.79
N TRP A 352 22.83 -22.20 -3.49
CA TRP A 352 23.91 -23.17 -3.56
C TRP A 352 24.81 -23.01 -2.35
N VAL A 353 24.99 -24.09 -1.58
CA VAL A 353 25.93 -24.13 -0.44
C VAL A 353 27.19 -24.91 -0.77
N ARG A 354 27.13 -25.79 -1.78
CA ARG A 354 28.25 -26.51 -2.39
C ARG A 354 27.97 -26.68 -3.89
N LYS A 355 28.96 -27.15 -4.66
CA LYS A 355 28.83 -27.34 -6.13
C LYS A 355 27.68 -28.27 -6.52
N ASP A 356 27.36 -29.21 -5.66
CA ASP A 356 26.39 -30.30 -5.84
C ASP A 356 25.16 -30.17 -4.94
N LEU A 357 25.07 -29.12 -4.12
CA LEU A 357 24.01 -28.96 -3.13
C LEU A 357 23.34 -27.60 -3.25
N ASN A 358 22.18 -27.60 -3.92
CA ASN A 358 21.25 -26.47 -3.98
C ASN A 358 20.07 -26.70 -3.02
N ILE A 359 20.02 -25.91 -1.94
CA ILE A 359 19.04 -26.09 -0.86
C ILE A 359 17.76 -25.27 -1.07
N LEU A 360 17.80 -24.20 -1.85
CA LEU A 360 16.61 -23.51 -2.35
C LEU A 360 16.65 -23.59 -3.86
N GLN A 361 15.61 -24.10 -4.50
CA GLN A 361 15.64 -24.38 -5.92
C GLN A 361 14.57 -23.50 -6.56
N ASN A 362 14.99 -22.43 -7.27
CA ASN A 362 14.20 -21.33 -7.90
C ASN A 362 12.76 -21.23 -7.39
N ILE A 363 12.67 -20.81 -6.13
CA ILE A 363 11.38 -20.55 -5.49
C ILE A 363 10.95 -19.15 -5.90
N SER A 364 9.72 -19.00 -6.37
CA SER A 364 9.13 -17.68 -6.65
C SER A 364 7.76 -17.57 -6.00
N VAL A 365 7.56 -16.54 -5.19
CA VAL A 365 6.33 -16.35 -4.39
C VAL A 365 6.16 -14.88 -4.04
N SER A 366 4.92 -14.43 -3.91
CA SER A 366 4.59 -13.07 -3.47
C SER A 366 3.82 -13.14 -2.16
N PHE A 367 4.15 -12.24 -1.23
CA PHE A 367 3.45 -12.06 0.03
C PHE A 367 2.81 -10.68 0.02
N LYS A 368 1.49 -10.63 0.18
CA LYS A 368 0.74 -9.38 0.17
C LYS A 368 0.77 -8.72 1.56
N PRO A 369 0.55 -7.40 1.63
CA PRO A 369 0.35 -6.71 2.89
C PRO A 369 -0.66 -7.43 3.79
N ARG A 370 -0.29 -7.60 5.07
CA ARG A 370 -1.14 -8.19 6.13
C ARG A 370 -1.45 -9.68 5.96
N GLU A 371 -0.71 -10.41 5.11
CA GLU A 371 -0.80 -11.86 5.06
C GLU A 371 0.04 -12.53 6.15
N PHE A 372 -0.51 -13.59 6.75
CA PHE A 372 0.23 -14.48 7.65
C PHE A 372 0.68 -15.72 6.89
N ILE A 373 1.99 -15.85 6.68
CA ILE A 373 2.59 -16.91 5.87
C ILE A 373 3.28 -17.92 6.76
N VAL A 374 3.02 -19.21 6.52
CA VAL A 374 3.66 -20.33 7.23
C VAL A 374 4.51 -21.15 6.25
N VAL A 375 5.81 -21.30 6.55
CA VAL A 375 6.73 -22.14 5.77
C VAL A 375 6.83 -23.52 6.42
N VAL A 376 6.23 -24.53 5.80
CA VAL A 376 6.17 -25.91 6.32
C VAL A 376 7.00 -26.88 5.48
N GLY A 377 7.50 -27.95 6.11
CA GLY A 377 8.31 -28.97 5.44
C GLY A 377 9.16 -29.79 6.41
N GLN A 378 9.70 -30.92 5.94
CA GLN A 378 10.55 -31.82 6.73
C GLN A 378 11.84 -31.12 7.21
N SER A 379 12.46 -31.65 8.27
CA SER A 379 13.78 -31.19 8.72
C SER A 379 14.79 -31.28 7.58
N GLY A 380 15.64 -30.27 7.42
CA GLY A 380 16.60 -30.18 6.31
C GLY A 380 16.01 -29.68 4.97
N GLY A 381 14.69 -29.51 4.86
CA GLY A 381 14.04 -29.03 3.62
C GLY A 381 14.24 -27.54 3.28
N GLY A 382 15.26 -26.88 3.83
CA GLY A 382 15.62 -25.50 3.47
C GLY A 382 14.75 -24.39 4.08
N LYS A 383 13.81 -24.68 5.00
CA LYS A 383 12.90 -23.69 5.60
C LYS A 383 13.61 -22.46 6.19
N SER A 384 14.56 -22.68 7.11
CA SER A 384 15.31 -21.59 7.74
C SER A 384 16.12 -20.82 6.69
N THR A 385 16.70 -21.53 5.72
CA THR A 385 17.41 -20.91 4.60
C THR A 385 16.50 -20.01 3.77
N PHE A 386 15.27 -20.44 3.50
CA PHE A 386 14.27 -19.67 2.76
C PHE A 386 13.94 -18.38 3.51
N VAL A 387 13.62 -18.49 4.80
CA VAL A 387 13.29 -17.32 5.64
C VAL A 387 14.50 -16.36 5.73
N ASP A 388 15.70 -16.89 5.95
CA ASP A 388 16.93 -16.07 6.02
C ASP A 388 17.22 -15.32 4.69
N ALA A 389 16.94 -15.96 3.55
CA ALA A 389 17.15 -15.38 2.24
C ALA A 389 16.09 -14.31 1.93
N VAL A 390 14.81 -14.61 2.17
CA VAL A 390 13.71 -13.65 1.99
C VAL A 390 13.84 -12.45 2.92
N ALA A 391 14.34 -12.66 4.14
CA ALA A 391 14.59 -11.57 5.08
C ALA A 391 15.86 -10.77 4.76
N GLY A 392 16.63 -11.13 3.73
CA GLY A 392 17.84 -10.42 3.29
C GLY A 392 19.10 -10.68 4.13
N TYR A 393 19.00 -11.35 5.29
CA TYR A 393 20.15 -11.62 6.17
C TYR A 393 21.17 -12.60 5.58
N ARG A 394 20.70 -13.57 4.78
CA ARG A 394 21.58 -14.49 4.05
C ARG A 394 21.16 -14.57 2.59
N PRO A 395 21.64 -13.64 1.74
CA PRO A 395 21.22 -13.55 0.35
C PRO A 395 21.31 -14.86 -0.41
N ALA A 396 20.33 -15.12 -1.26
CA ALA A 396 20.34 -16.22 -2.21
C ALA A 396 21.46 -16.06 -3.25
N THR A 397 21.79 -17.16 -3.94
CA THR A 397 22.75 -17.16 -5.04
C THR A 397 22.15 -16.43 -6.26
N PRO A 398 22.85 -15.46 -6.88
CA PRO A 398 22.40 -14.82 -8.11
C PRO A 398 22.03 -15.84 -9.21
N PRO A 399 21.07 -15.54 -10.09
CA PRO A 399 20.38 -14.26 -10.28
C PRO A 399 19.11 -14.07 -9.44
N SER A 400 19.03 -14.69 -8.25
CA SER A 400 17.88 -14.53 -7.35
C SER A 400 17.66 -13.09 -6.90
N ARG A 401 16.38 -12.70 -6.78
CA ARG A 401 15.96 -11.38 -6.30
C ARG A 401 14.87 -11.52 -5.25
N VAL A 402 14.87 -10.64 -4.27
CA VAL A 402 13.75 -10.47 -3.34
C VAL A 402 13.46 -8.98 -3.30
N LEU A 403 12.25 -8.62 -3.70
CA LEU A 403 11.79 -7.22 -3.74
C LEU A 403 10.89 -6.97 -2.55
N VAL A 404 11.08 -5.83 -1.89
CA VAL A 404 10.20 -5.31 -0.85
C VAL A 404 9.69 -3.95 -1.31
N ASN A 405 8.40 -3.86 -1.62
CA ASN A 405 7.82 -2.67 -2.26
C ASN A 405 8.69 -2.16 -3.43
N ASP A 406 9.02 -3.06 -4.35
CA ASP A 406 9.89 -2.86 -5.53
C ASP A 406 11.39 -2.64 -5.27
N ILE A 407 11.83 -2.60 -4.02
CA ILE A 407 13.25 -2.46 -3.65
C ILE A 407 13.90 -3.84 -3.58
N ASP A 408 14.90 -4.09 -4.41
CA ASP A 408 15.72 -5.30 -4.31
C ASP A 408 16.56 -5.28 -3.04
N ILE A 409 16.22 -6.18 -2.11
CA ILE A 409 16.81 -6.20 -0.77
C ILE A 409 18.24 -6.75 -0.78
N TYR A 410 18.69 -7.41 -1.84
CA TYR A 410 20.05 -7.93 -1.91
C TYR A 410 21.06 -6.86 -2.31
N SER A 411 20.66 -5.89 -3.13
CA SER A 411 21.49 -4.73 -3.46
C SER A 411 21.24 -3.55 -2.50
N HIS A 412 20.02 -3.38 -1.99
CA HIS A 412 19.62 -2.19 -1.22
C HIS A 412 19.07 -2.54 0.16
N PHE A 413 19.70 -3.49 0.87
CA PHE A 413 19.23 -3.98 2.17
C PHE A 413 19.03 -2.87 3.21
N ASP A 414 19.95 -1.90 3.26
CA ASP A 414 19.92 -0.83 4.25
C ASP A 414 18.72 0.10 4.10
N ALA A 415 18.11 0.15 2.91
CA ALA A 415 16.87 0.87 2.72
C ALA A 415 15.75 0.25 3.58
N ILE A 416 15.53 -1.04 3.43
CA ILE A 416 14.36 -1.73 4.00
C ILE A 416 14.62 -2.35 5.37
N ARG A 417 15.86 -2.30 5.89
CA ARG A 417 16.26 -2.93 7.15
C ARG A 417 15.37 -2.54 8.34
N ASN A 418 14.95 -1.28 8.41
CA ASN A 418 14.12 -0.78 9.52
C ASN A 418 12.65 -1.17 9.38
N ASP A 419 12.23 -1.65 8.21
CA ASP A 419 10.86 -2.07 7.92
C ASP A 419 10.67 -3.58 8.15
N ILE A 420 11.78 -4.35 8.20
CA ILE A 420 11.77 -5.81 8.42
C ILE A 420 12.15 -6.14 9.87
N GLY A 421 11.19 -6.70 10.61
CA GLY A 421 11.45 -7.39 11.87
C GLY A 421 11.84 -8.85 11.62
N PHE A 422 13.02 -9.28 12.08
CA PHE A 422 13.45 -10.67 12.01
C PHE A 422 13.72 -11.22 13.40
N VAL A 423 13.05 -12.33 13.73
CA VAL A 423 13.22 -13.05 14.99
C VAL A 423 14.03 -14.33 14.70
N PRO A 424 15.32 -14.37 15.07
CA PRO A 424 16.16 -15.53 14.81
C PRO A 424 15.76 -16.72 15.68
N GLN A 425 16.17 -17.92 15.28
CA GLN A 425 15.93 -19.15 16.05
C GLN A 425 16.63 -19.16 17.43
N LYS A 426 17.74 -18.42 17.58
CA LYS A 426 18.48 -18.30 18.84
C LYS A 426 18.39 -16.87 19.32
N ASP A 427 17.91 -16.69 20.55
CA ASP A 427 17.78 -15.38 21.17
C ASP A 427 19.14 -14.68 21.32
N ILE A 428 19.17 -13.43 20.90
CA ILE A 428 20.29 -12.51 21.08
C ILE A 428 19.89 -11.52 22.18
N ILE A 429 19.71 -12.01 23.41
CA ILE A 429 19.27 -11.20 24.55
C ILE A 429 20.32 -11.34 25.66
N HIS A 430 20.73 -10.21 26.24
CA HIS A 430 21.54 -10.20 27.43
C HIS A 430 20.70 -10.63 28.63
N MET A 431 20.93 -11.86 29.09
CA MET A 431 20.17 -12.50 30.19
C MET A 431 20.29 -11.76 31.52
N GLU A 432 21.27 -10.87 31.67
CA GLU A 432 21.48 -10.05 32.87
C GLU A 432 20.61 -8.79 32.90
N LEU A 433 20.00 -8.40 31.77
CA LEU A 433 19.10 -7.26 31.69
C LEU A 433 17.67 -7.66 32.05
N THR A 434 16.97 -6.77 32.75
CA THR A 434 15.50 -6.88 32.85
C THR A 434 14.85 -6.70 31.48
N ILE A 435 13.63 -7.20 31.30
CA ILE A 435 12.86 -7.06 30.05
C ILE A 435 12.79 -5.59 29.61
N TYR A 436 12.53 -4.68 30.55
CA TYR A 436 12.45 -3.25 30.26
C TYR A 436 13.78 -2.70 29.74
N GLN A 437 14.89 -3.01 30.42
CA GLN A 437 16.23 -2.55 30.02
C GLN A 437 16.64 -3.10 28.65
N ALA A 438 16.31 -4.35 28.34
CA ALA A 438 16.60 -4.94 27.04
C ALA A 438 15.81 -4.25 25.91
N LEU A 439 14.52 -3.95 26.13
CA LEU A 439 13.69 -3.24 25.17
C LEU A 439 14.11 -1.78 25.00
N ASP A 440 14.39 -1.08 26.10
CA ASP A 440 14.87 0.31 26.09
C ASP A 440 16.22 0.44 25.37
N TYR A 441 17.17 -0.44 25.68
CA TYR A 441 18.46 -0.50 24.99
C TYR A 441 18.31 -0.75 23.48
N ALA A 442 17.44 -1.68 23.08
CA ALA A 442 17.16 -1.95 21.67
C ALA A 442 16.49 -0.75 20.97
N ALA A 443 15.61 -0.03 21.67
CA ALA A 443 14.95 1.18 21.14
C ALA A 443 15.97 2.31 20.95
N GLN A 444 16.86 2.55 21.91
CA GLN A 444 17.91 3.57 21.82
C GLN A 444 18.87 3.35 20.65
N LEU A 445 19.13 2.09 20.28
CA LEU A 445 19.96 1.75 19.12
C LEU A 445 19.25 1.94 17.76
N ARG A 446 17.92 2.01 17.72
CA ARG A 446 17.12 1.98 16.48
C ARG A 446 16.31 3.25 16.23
N MET A 447 15.98 4.01 17.26
CA MET A 447 15.12 5.19 17.15
C MET A 447 15.96 6.48 17.07
N PRO A 448 15.56 7.47 16.24
CA PRO A 448 16.18 8.79 16.25
C PRO A 448 16.04 9.48 17.62
N ALA A 449 17.04 10.26 18.03
CA ALA A 449 16.99 11.10 19.23
C ALA A 449 16.04 12.31 19.12
#